data_AF-A0A8S3ZEM4-F1
#
_entry.id   AF-A0A8S3ZEM4-F1
#
_cell.length_a   1.000
_cell.length_b   1.000
_cell.length_c   1.000
_cell.angle_alpha   90.00
_cell.angle_beta   90.00
_cell.angle_gamma   90.00
#
_symmetry.space_group_name_H-M   'P 1'
#
loop_
_entity.id
_entity.type
_entity.pdbx_description
1 polymer ?
#
loop_
_entity_poly.entity_id
_entity_poly.type
_entity_poly.pdbx_seq_one_letter_code
_entity_poly.pdbx_strand_id
1 'polypeptide(L)'
;MENTVSLQIVDYTVIVLTLSVSLGIGILFAVKDFKNVNRTEFLLGGRRMFMLPVALSIFATFTSGIALVGMLTDIYMNGCMAAALIAGITIGYIVAAFTIVPLLYPLRLTSLYEYLQLRYHSTTLRIFVVLVGMLQTLCYMAIALLSPALALQAGASLPMWVSVGIVGVIGTVYSAIGGIKS
;
A
#
# COMPACT_ATOMS: atom_id res chain seq x y z
N MET A 1 26.93 -16.06 -17.99
CA MET A 1 27.74 -15.16 -17.14
C MET A 1 26.75 -14.31 -16.36
N GLU A 2 26.36 -14.77 -15.17
CA GLU A 2 25.51 -13.98 -14.26
C GLU A 2 26.34 -12.79 -13.77
N ASN A 3 26.05 -11.61 -14.29
CA ASN A 3 26.54 -10.37 -13.69
C ASN A 3 25.83 -10.23 -12.35
N THR A 4 26.48 -10.68 -11.28
CA THR A 4 26.08 -10.38 -9.92
C THR A 4 26.23 -8.87 -9.75
N VAL A 5 25.12 -8.14 -9.79
CA VAL A 5 25.07 -6.73 -9.43
C VAL A 5 25.37 -6.64 -7.93
N SER A 6 26.64 -6.57 -7.58
CA SER A 6 27.08 -6.42 -6.19
C SER A 6 26.73 -5.01 -5.73
N LEU A 7 25.84 -4.90 -4.74
CA LEU A 7 25.49 -3.62 -4.14
C LEU A 7 26.75 -2.93 -3.60
N GLN A 8 26.93 -1.66 -3.95
CA GLN A 8 28.02 -0.86 -3.43
C GLN A 8 27.76 -0.53 -1.96
N ILE A 9 28.81 -0.21 -1.19
CA ILE A 9 28.70 0.20 0.22
C ILE A 9 27.71 1.38 0.39
N VAL A 10 27.59 2.21 -0.64
CA VAL A 10 26.62 3.31 -0.72
C VAL A 10 25.18 2.80 -0.70
N ASP A 11 24.86 1.73 -1.43
CA ASP A 11 23.50 1.17 -1.50
C ASP A 11 23.07 0.59 -0.15
N TYR A 12 23.97 -0.11 0.53
CA TYR A 12 23.73 -0.60 1.89
C TYR A 12 23.48 0.54 2.88
N THR A 13 24.23 1.62 2.77
CA THR A 13 24.07 2.80 3.63
C THR A 13 22.72 3.45 3.42
N VAL A 14 22.27 3.60 2.17
CA VAL A 14 20.96 4.18 1.83
C VAL A 14 19.81 3.29 2.34
N ILE A 15 19.93 1.96 2.19
CA ILE A 15 18.92 1.00 2.68
C ILE A 15 18.79 1.10 4.21
N VAL A 16 19.91 1.05 4.94
CA VAL A 16 19.92 1.12 6.42
C VAL A 16 19.37 2.47 6.89
N LEU A 17 19.75 3.57 6.24
CA LEU A 17 19.28 4.90 6.60
C LEU A 17 17.77 5.05 6.35
N THR A 18 17.28 4.56 5.21
CA THR A 18 15.85 4.62 4.87
C THR A 18 15.01 3.76 5.81
N LEU A 19 15.47 2.54 6.13
CA LEU A 19 14.84 1.68 7.14
C LEU A 19 14.81 2.33 8.53
N SER A 20 15.92 2.94 8.94
CA SER A 20 16.06 3.58 10.25
C SER A 20 15.14 4.80 10.39
N VAL A 21 15.03 5.62 9.34
CA VAL A 21 14.13 6.78 9.32
C VAL A 21 12.66 6.32 9.35
N SER A 22 12.29 5.33 8.55
CA SER A 22 10.92 4.77 8.55
C SER A 22 10.55 4.13 9.89
N LEU A 23 11.45 3.35 10.50
CA LEU A 23 11.24 2.81 11.85
C LEU A 23 11.16 3.93 12.89
N GLY A 24 12.00 4.96 12.79
CA GLY A 24 12.02 6.08 13.71
C GLY A 24 10.69 6.85 13.70
N ILE A 25 10.14 7.12 12.52
CA ILE A 25 8.83 7.76 12.37
C ILE A 25 7.73 6.85 12.96
N GLY A 26 7.73 5.55 12.62
CA GLY A 26 6.75 4.60 13.15
C GLY A 26 6.78 4.47 14.68
N ILE A 27 7.97 4.42 15.29
CA ILE A 27 8.14 4.35 16.76
C ILE A 27 7.74 5.66 17.43
N LEU A 28 8.12 6.82 16.87
CA LEU A 28 7.75 8.12 17.42
C LEU A 28 6.23 8.32 17.41
N PHE A 29 5.54 7.93 16.33
CA PHE A 29 4.09 7.97 16.27
C PHE A 29 3.44 6.93 17.19
N ALA A 30 3.95 5.69 17.24
CA ALA A 30 3.45 4.65 18.13
C ALA A 30 3.57 5.03 19.62
N VAL A 31 4.69 5.63 20.04
CA VAL A 31 4.90 6.10 21.42
C VAL A 31 4.02 7.32 21.75
N LYS A 32 3.81 8.21 20.77
CA LYS A 32 2.98 9.41 20.95
C LYS A 32 1.48 9.10 21.01
N ASP A 33 1.00 8.10 20.26
CA ASP A 33 -0.41 7.69 20.24
C ASP A 33 -0.77 6.62 21.29
N PHE A 34 0.20 6.00 21.97
CA PHE A 34 -0.05 5.01 23.03
C PHE A 34 -0.91 5.56 24.20
N LYS A 35 -0.97 6.89 24.37
CA LYS A 35 -1.75 7.55 25.43
C LYS A 35 -3.23 7.75 25.12
N ASN A 36 -3.69 7.63 23.88
CA ASN A 36 -5.08 7.92 23.47
C ASN A 36 -5.66 6.82 22.56
N VAL A 37 -5.73 5.58 23.07
CA VAL A 37 -6.21 4.45 22.26
C VAL A 37 -7.74 4.39 22.28
N ASN A 38 -8.38 5.18 21.41
CA ASN A 38 -9.78 4.94 21.04
C ASN A 38 -9.84 4.24 19.68
N ARG A 39 -10.65 3.18 19.56
CA ARG A 39 -10.79 2.37 18.31
C ARG A 39 -11.17 3.23 17.09
N THR A 40 -11.89 4.32 17.33
CA THR A 40 -12.25 5.32 16.32
C THR A 40 -11.08 6.18 15.88
N GLU A 41 -10.13 6.49 16.76
CA GLU A 41 -8.90 7.21 16.38
C GLU A 41 -7.94 6.32 15.59
N PHE A 42 -7.87 5.03 15.92
CA PHE A 42 -7.02 4.06 15.23
C PHE A 42 -7.56 3.72 13.82
N LEU A 43 -8.88 3.61 13.64
CA LEU A 43 -9.50 3.26 12.36
C LEU A 43 -9.87 4.46 11.47
N LEU A 44 -10.13 5.64 12.06
CA LEU A 44 -10.63 6.82 11.32
C LEU A 44 -9.68 8.03 11.39
N GLY A 45 -8.49 7.90 12.00
CA GLY A 45 -7.56 9.02 12.19
C GLY A 45 -8.19 10.22 12.93
N GLY A 46 -9.19 9.97 13.77
CA GLY A 46 -9.92 10.99 14.52
C GLY A 46 -10.82 11.91 13.66
N ARG A 47 -11.03 11.62 12.36
CA ARG A 47 -11.81 12.47 11.41
C ARG A 47 -11.34 13.94 11.35
N ARG A 48 -10.14 14.25 11.86
CA ARG A 48 -9.51 15.58 11.87
C ARG A 48 -8.23 15.60 11.02
N MET A 49 -8.07 14.67 10.09
CA MET A 49 -6.91 14.67 9.20
C MET A 49 -7.05 15.81 8.20
N PHE A 50 -6.04 16.68 8.16
CA PHE A 50 -5.90 17.71 7.13
C PHE A 50 -5.94 17.06 5.74
N MET A 51 -6.43 17.78 4.73
CA MET A 51 -6.54 17.29 3.35
C MET A 51 -5.19 16.81 2.79
N LEU A 52 -4.09 17.42 3.22
CA LEU A 52 -2.73 17.11 2.75
C LEU A 52 -2.25 15.71 3.18
N PRO A 53 -2.24 15.31 4.47
CA PRO A 53 -1.94 13.95 4.89
C PRO A 53 -2.80 12.87 4.21
N VAL A 54 -4.09 13.15 4.01
CA VAL A 54 -5.01 12.20 3.35
C VAL A 54 -4.63 12.03 1.87
N ALA A 55 -4.38 13.13 1.17
CA ALA A 55 -3.94 13.08 -0.23
C ALA A 55 -2.58 12.36 -0.38
N LEU A 56 -1.64 12.63 0.54
CA LEU A 56 -0.34 11.95 0.57
C LEU A 56 -0.46 10.45 0.85
N SER A 57 -1.32 10.04 1.77
CA SER A 57 -1.57 8.63 2.07
C SER A 57 -2.20 7.90 0.88
N ILE A 58 -3.19 8.51 0.23
CA ILE A 58 -3.80 7.96 -0.99
C ILE A 58 -2.74 7.85 -2.09
N PHE A 59 -1.93 8.89 -2.30
CA PHE A 59 -0.85 8.88 -3.29
C PHE A 59 0.20 7.80 -3.00
N ALA A 60 0.62 7.65 -1.74
CA ALA A 60 1.54 6.60 -1.32
C ALA A 60 0.95 5.19 -1.55
N THR A 61 -0.35 5.01 -1.31
CA THR A 61 -1.03 3.74 -1.55
C THR A 61 -1.08 3.37 -3.04
N PHE A 62 -1.28 4.35 -3.93
CA PHE A 62 -1.26 4.11 -5.37
C PHE A 62 0.15 3.89 -5.93
N THR A 63 1.17 4.47 -5.29
CA THR A 63 2.56 4.37 -5.74
C THR A 63 3.19 3.07 -5.24
N SER A 64 2.77 1.95 -5.81
CA SER A 64 3.42 0.66 -5.59
C SER A 64 4.58 0.45 -6.57
N GLY A 65 5.71 -0.03 -6.06
CA GLY A 65 6.89 -0.35 -6.88
C GLY A 65 6.59 -1.34 -8.02
N ILE A 66 5.64 -2.27 -7.82
CA ILE A 66 5.18 -3.18 -8.88
C ILE A 66 4.45 -2.42 -9.97
N ALA A 67 3.57 -1.50 -9.61
CA ALA A 67 2.82 -0.72 -10.59
C ALA A 67 3.76 0.15 -11.43
N LEU A 68 4.80 0.70 -10.81
CA LEU A 68 5.84 1.45 -11.52
C LEU A 68 6.62 0.57 -12.50
N VAL A 69 7.17 -0.56 -12.04
CA VAL A 69 7.92 -1.49 -12.91
C VAL A 69 7.02 -2.07 -14.01
N GLY A 70 5.76 -2.37 -13.70
CA GLY A 70 4.77 -2.86 -14.66
C GLY A 70 4.48 -1.82 -15.74
N MET A 71 4.18 -0.57 -15.36
CA MET A 71 3.95 0.51 -16.33
C MET A 71 5.18 0.79 -17.20
N LEU A 72 6.39 0.74 -16.63
CA LEU A 72 7.62 0.90 -17.41
C LEU A 72 7.80 -0.23 -18.42
N THR A 73 7.46 -1.47 -18.04
CA THR A 73 7.52 -2.63 -18.94
C THR A 73 6.50 -2.50 -20.07
N ASP A 74 5.29 -2.04 -19.77
CA ASP A 74 4.25 -1.81 -20.78
C ASP A 74 4.64 -0.69 -21.75
N ILE A 75 5.25 0.39 -21.26
CA ILE A 75 5.77 1.47 -22.12
C ILE A 75 6.92 0.96 -22.99
N TYR A 76 7.81 0.14 -22.43
CA TYR A 76 8.93 -0.42 -23.17
C TYR A 76 8.48 -1.36 -24.30
N MET A 77 7.48 -2.20 -24.03
CA MET A 77 6.99 -3.19 -25.00
C MET A 77 5.98 -2.61 -26.00
N ASN A 78 5.07 -1.74 -25.55
CA ASN A 78 3.93 -1.26 -26.34
C ASN A 78 4.05 0.22 -26.77
N GLY A 79 5.13 0.92 -26.37
CA GLY A 79 5.41 2.30 -26.75
C GLY A 79 4.26 3.26 -26.42
N CYS A 80 3.83 4.03 -27.42
CA CYS A 80 2.77 5.02 -27.27
C CYS A 80 1.40 4.44 -26.90
N MET A 81 1.16 3.14 -27.12
CA MET A 81 -0.12 2.52 -26.76
C MET A 81 -0.31 2.42 -25.24
N ALA A 82 0.79 2.29 -24.48
CA ALA A 82 0.76 2.36 -23.02
C ALA A 82 0.38 3.76 -22.50
N ALA A 83 0.73 4.83 -23.22
CA ALA A 83 0.32 6.19 -22.86
C ALA A 83 -1.20 6.37 -22.94
N ALA A 84 -1.87 5.70 -23.88
CA ALA A 84 -3.32 5.70 -23.97
C ALA A 84 -3.98 5.02 -22.76
N LEU A 85 -3.40 3.93 -22.25
CA LEU A 85 -3.84 3.29 -21.01
C LEU A 85 -3.72 4.22 -19.81
N ILE A 86 -2.58 4.91 -19.67
CA ILE A 86 -2.37 5.87 -18.57
C ILE A 86 -3.38 7.02 -18.65
N ALA A 87 -3.64 7.54 -19.85
CA ALA A 87 -4.65 8.58 -20.06
C ALA A 87 -6.06 8.10 -19.69
N GLY A 88 -6.44 6.88 -20.10
CA GLY A 88 -7.72 6.27 -19.75
C GLY A 88 -7.91 6.06 -18.26
N ILE A 89 -6.88 5.56 -17.56
CA ILE A 89 -6.90 5.38 -16.10
C ILE A 89 -7.05 6.74 -15.40
N THR A 90 -6.32 7.77 -15.87
CA THR A 90 -6.38 9.12 -15.30
C THR A 90 -7.78 9.72 -15.42
N ILE A 91 -8.40 9.61 -16.60
CA ILE A 91 -9.78 10.07 -16.83
C ILE A 91 -10.74 9.29 -15.94
N GLY A 92 -10.56 7.97 -15.82
CA GLY A 92 -11.36 7.11 -14.94
C GLY A 92 -11.33 7.58 -13.48
N TYR A 93 -10.15 7.94 -12.97
CA TYR A 93 -10.02 8.48 -11.61
C TYR A 93 -10.70 9.83 -11.44
N ILE A 94 -10.61 10.72 -12.43
CA ILE A 94 -11.29 12.03 -12.40
C ILE A 94 -12.81 11.81 -12.33
N VAL A 95 -13.35 10.98 -13.21
CA VAL A 95 -14.79 10.67 -13.23
C VAL A 95 -15.23 10.03 -11.93
N ALA A 96 -14.48 9.04 -11.43
CA ALA A 96 -14.76 8.39 -10.15
C ALA A 96 -14.71 9.38 -8.98
N ALA A 97 -13.75 10.32 -8.97
CA ALA A 97 -13.67 11.36 -7.96
C ALA A 97 -14.92 12.25 -7.96
N PHE A 98 -15.44 12.63 -9.13
CA PHE A 98 -16.64 13.46 -9.22
C PHE A 98 -17.97 12.73 -8.98
N THR A 99 -18.03 11.40 -9.10
CA THR A 99 -19.26 10.63 -8.90
C THR A 99 -19.29 9.87 -7.58
N ILE A 100 -18.24 9.12 -7.28
CA ILE A 100 -18.18 8.21 -6.13
C ILE A 100 -17.94 9.00 -4.83
N VAL A 101 -17.08 10.03 -4.84
CA VAL A 101 -16.80 10.83 -3.64
C VAL A 101 -18.05 11.57 -3.13
N PRO A 102 -18.80 12.36 -3.93
CA PRO A 102 -19.99 13.04 -3.41
C PRO A 102 -21.10 12.06 -3.02
N LEU A 103 -21.13 10.86 -3.62
CA LEU A 103 -22.08 9.82 -3.24
C LEU A 103 -21.76 9.23 -1.88
N LEU A 104 -20.48 8.96 -1.55
CA LEU A 104 -20.09 8.25 -0.34
C LEU A 104 -19.75 9.16 0.84
N TYR A 105 -19.23 10.35 0.58
CA TYR A 105 -18.84 11.31 1.61
C TYR A 105 -19.97 11.66 2.62
N PRO A 106 -21.23 11.89 2.21
CA PRO A 106 -22.30 12.22 3.17
C PRO A 106 -22.74 11.03 4.03
N LEU A 107 -22.53 9.77 3.61
CA LEU A 107 -22.96 8.60 4.38
C LEU A 107 -22.07 8.30 5.60
N ARG A 108 -20.92 8.98 5.75
CA ARG A 108 -19.99 8.85 6.90
C ARG A 108 -19.65 7.39 7.27
N LEU A 109 -19.59 6.52 6.26
CA LEU A 109 -19.36 5.08 6.45
C LEU A 109 -17.93 4.81 6.89
N THR A 110 -17.77 3.78 7.70
CA THR A 110 -16.44 3.35 8.17
C THR A 110 -15.74 2.43 7.18
N SER A 111 -16.51 1.80 6.29
CA SER A 111 -16.00 0.92 5.25
C SER A 111 -16.82 1.06 3.98
N LEU A 112 -16.17 1.01 2.81
CA LEU A 112 -16.85 0.97 1.51
C LEU A 112 -17.81 -0.23 1.39
N TYR A 113 -17.51 -1.35 2.07
CA TYR A 113 -18.36 -2.53 2.08
C TYR A 113 -19.68 -2.32 2.83
N GLU A 114 -19.73 -1.34 3.74
CA GLU A 114 -20.95 -0.95 4.46
C GLU A 114 -21.98 -0.30 3.52
N TYR A 115 -21.51 0.41 2.49
CA TYR A 115 -22.38 0.98 1.46
C TYR A 115 -23.16 -0.10 0.70
N LEU A 116 -22.53 -1.23 0.40
CA LEU A 116 -23.17 -2.35 -0.27
C LEU A 116 -24.29 -2.97 0.59
N GLN A 117 -24.09 -3.02 1.90
CA GLN A 117 -25.14 -3.48 2.82
C GLN A 117 -26.32 -2.52 2.85
N LEU A 118 -26.08 -1.20 2.88
CA LEU A 118 -27.14 -0.19 2.87
C LEU A 118 -27.92 -0.17 1.55
N ARG A 119 -27.25 -0.41 0.42
CA ARG A 119 -27.91 -0.39 -0.89
C ARG A 119 -28.72 -1.66 -1.17
N TYR A 120 -28.20 -2.84 -0.80
CA TYR A 120 -28.82 -4.12 -1.10
C TYR A 120 -29.56 -4.77 0.07
N HIS A 121 -29.54 -4.14 1.26
CA HIS A 121 -30.17 -4.63 2.50
C HIS A 121 -29.80 -6.09 2.86
N SER A 122 -28.65 -6.58 2.40
CA SER A 122 -28.22 -7.96 2.58
C SER A 122 -26.87 -8.04 3.27
N THR A 123 -26.85 -8.63 4.45
CA THR A 123 -25.63 -8.90 5.23
C THR A 123 -24.76 -9.97 4.57
N THR A 124 -25.37 -10.92 3.87
CA THR A 124 -24.66 -12.02 3.18
C THR A 124 -23.78 -11.50 2.04
N LEU A 125 -24.30 -10.54 1.25
CA LEU A 125 -23.52 -9.91 0.18
C LEU A 125 -22.33 -9.12 0.72
N ARG A 126 -22.50 -8.43 1.85
CA ARG A 126 -21.38 -7.73 2.51
C ARG A 126 -20.28 -8.70 2.90
N ILE A 127 -20.62 -9.81 3.57
CA ILE A 127 -19.65 -10.81 4.01
C ILE A 127 -18.92 -11.39 2.80
N PHE A 128 -19.66 -11.75 1.74
CA PHE A 128 -19.06 -12.30 0.52
C PHE A 128 -18.06 -11.33 -0.12
N VAL A 129 -18.44 -10.06 -0.30
CA VAL A 129 -17.56 -9.06 -0.92
C VAL A 129 -16.35 -8.74 -0.04
N VAL A 130 -16.52 -8.72 1.28
CA VAL A 130 -15.39 -8.57 2.22
C VAL A 130 -14.43 -9.75 2.10
N LEU A 131 -14.93 -10.99 2.03
CA LEU A 131 -14.09 -12.18 1.87
C LEU A 131 -13.33 -12.17 0.54
N VAL A 132 -14.00 -11.84 -0.56
CA VAL A 132 -13.36 -11.71 -1.88
C VAL A 132 -12.31 -10.59 -1.85
N GLY A 133 -12.61 -9.45 -1.23
CA GLY A 133 -11.66 -8.34 -1.07
C GLY A 133 -10.45 -8.71 -0.22
N MET A 134 -10.65 -9.48 0.86
CA MET A 134 -9.56 -10.02 1.68
C MET A 134 -8.67 -10.97 0.86
N LEU A 135 -9.26 -11.87 0.07
CA LEU A 135 -8.49 -12.76 -0.80
C LEU A 135 -7.71 -11.98 -1.86
N GLN A 136 -8.33 -10.99 -2.50
CA GLN A 136 -7.66 -10.16 -3.50
C GLN A 136 -6.49 -9.38 -2.89
N THR A 137 -6.68 -8.77 -1.73
CA THR A 137 -5.63 -8.02 -1.03
C THR A 137 -4.51 -8.93 -0.56
N LEU A 138 -4.81 -10.14 -0.08
CA LEU A 138 -3.79 -11.15 0.25
C LEU A 138 -2.94 -11.54 -0.97
N CYS A 139 -3.57 -11.84 -2.11
CA CYS A 139 -2.86 -12.15 -3.34
C CYS A 139 -1.99 -10.97 -3.81
N TYR A 140 -2.51 -9.75 -3.76
CA TYR A 140 -1.77 -8.55 -4.12
C TYR A 140 -0.56 -8.34 -3.20
N MET A 141 -0.74 -8.48 -1.88
CA MET A 141 0.35 -8.34 -0.90
C MET A 141 1.42 -9.42 -1.05
N ALA A 142 1.05 -10.65 -1.44
CA ALA A 142 2.01 -11.71 -1.74
C ALA A 142 2.92 -11.31 -2.92
N ILE A 143 2.36 -10.74 -3.98
CA ILE A 143 3.13 -10.23 -5.12
C ILE A 143 3.97 -9.02 -4.70
N ALA A 144 3.39 -8.10 -3.91
CA ALA A 144 4.08 -6.93 -3.34
C ALA A 144 5.34 -7.29 -2.56
N LEU A 145 5.28 -8.37 -1.77
CA LEU A 145 6.43 -8.85 -0.98
C LEU A 145 7.55 -9.45 -1.85
N LEU A 146 7.26 -9.91 -3.07
CA LEU A 146 8.30 -10.45 -3.96
C LEU A 146 9.26 -9.38 -4.47
N SER A 147 8.79 -8.15 -4.71
CA SER A 147 9.64 -7.05 -5.19
C SER A 147 10.83 -6.74 -4.26
N PRO A 148 10.62 -6.45 -2.95
CA PRO A 148 11.73 -6.26 -2.01
C PRO A 148 12.52 -7.56 -1.72
N ALA A 149 11.87 -8.73 -1.78
CA ALA A 149 12.58 -10.01 -1.60
C ALA A 149 13.57 -10.30 -2.74
N LEU A 150 13.20 -9.99 -3.99
CA LEU A 150 14.09 -10.08 -5.15
C LEU A 150 15.26 -9.10 -5.06
N ALA A 151 15.00 -7.87 -4.62
CA ALA A 151 16.05 -6.89 -4.38
C ALA A 151 17.04 -7.37 -3.30
N LEU A 152 16.54 -7.95 -2.21
CA LEU A 152 17.37 -8.50 -1.14
C LEU A 152 18.15 -9.74 -1.57
N GLN A 153 17.55 -10.60 -2.40
CA GLN A 153 18.23 -11.75 -3.00
C GLN A 153 19.40 -11.31 -3.88
N ALA A 154 19.20 -10.31 -4.74
CA ALA A 154 20.25 -9.77 -5.59
C ALA A 154 21.39 -9.13 -4.78
N GLY A 155 21.07 -8.44 -3.69
CA GLY A 155 22.05 -7.75 -2.86
C GLY A 155 22.86 -8.64 -1.92
N ALA A 156 22.17 -9.53 -1.19
CA ALA A 156 22.77 -10.31 -0.11
C ALA A 156 23.18 -11.74 -0.52
N SER A 157 22.94 -12.14 -1.78
CA SER A 157 23.19 -13.51 -2.29
C SER A 157 22.53 -14.62 -1.45
N LEU A 158 21.38 -14.31 -0.83
CA LEU A 158 20.61 -15.24 0.00
C LEU A 158 19.63 -16.07 -0.84
N PRO A 159 19.26 -17.28 -0.40
CA PRO A 159 18.20 -18.05 -1.05
C PRO A 159 16.85 -17.34 -0.92
N MET A 160 16.06 -17.31 -2.00
CA MET A 160 14.79 -16.56 -2.12
C MET A 160 13.83 -16.77 -0.95
N TRP A 161 13.70 -18.01 -0.47
CA TRP A 161 12.82 -18.35 0.67
C TRP A 161 13.18 -17.60 1.96
N VAL A 162 14.48 -17.41 2.22
CA VAL A 162 14.97 -16.69 3.41
C VAL A 162 14.72 -15.20 3.26
N SER A 163 14.95 -14.63 2.07
CA SER A 163 14.67 -13.21 1.78
C SER A 163 13.19 -12.87 1.95
N VAL A 164 12.29 -13.71 1.44
CA VAL A 164 10.83 -13.54 1.60
C VAL A 164 10.44 -13.60 3.08
N GLY A 165 11.01 -14.55 3.84
CA GLY A 165 10.75 -14.67 5.27
C GLY A 165 11.16 -13.43 6.07
N ILE A 166 12.37 -12.91 5.83
CA ILE A 166 12.90 -11.73 6.52
C ILE A 166 12.04 -10.50 6.21
N VAL A 167 11.77 -10.22 4.94
CA VAL A 167 10.96 -9.06 4.53
C VAL A 167 9.53 -9.18 5.05
N GLY A 168 8.94 -10.38 5.03
CA GLY A 168 7.62 -10.64 5.58
C GLY A 168 7.53 -10.37 7.08
N VAL A 169 8.52 -10.84 7.87
CA VAL A 169 8.57 -10.59 9.32
C VAL A 169 8.74 -9.11 9.62
N ILE A 170 9.70 -8.44 8.97
CA ILE A 170 9.93 -6.99 9.16
C ILE A 170 8.68 -6.19 8.78
N GLY A 171 8.07 -6.50 7.64
CA GLY A 171 6.85 -5.85 7.17
C GLY A 171 5.67 -6.05 8.11
N THR A 172 5.52 -7.25 8.68
CA THR A 172 4.45 -7.56 9.65
C THR A 172 4.65 -6.81 10.96
N VAL A 173 5.86 -6.81 11.50
CA VAL A 173 6.19 -6.09 12.74
C VAL A 173 6.00 -4.58 12.55
N TYR A 174 6.49 -4.04 11.44
CA TYR A 174 6.32 -2.62 11.10
C TYR A 174 4.84 -2.24 10.98
N SER A 175 4.04 -3.05 10.27
CA SER A 175 2.61 -2.80 10.08
C SER A 175 1.83 -2.92 11.39
N ALA A 176 2.20 -3.87 12.26
CA ALA A 176 1.58 -4.03 13.57
C ALA A 176 1.83 -2.84 14.51
N ILE A 177 2.98 -2.18 14.39
CA ILE A 177 3.37 -1.02 15.20
C ILE A 177 2.81 0.29 14.60
N GLY A 178 2.83 0.44 13.28
CA GLY A 178 2.53 1.70 12.60
C GLY A 178 1.05 2.08 12.48
N GLY A 179 0.13 1.12 12.32
CA GLY A 179 -1.30 1.38 12.14
C GLY A 179 -1.65 2.30 10.95
N ILE A 180 -2.92 2.74 10.83
CA ILE A 180 -3.41 3.61 9.74
C ILE A 180 -2.86 5.05 9.80
N LYS A 181 -2.15 5.41 10.88
CA LYS A 181 -1.65 6.77 11.13
C LYS A 181 -0.15 6.96 10.85
N SER A 182 0.60 5.92 10.48
CA SER A 182 1.99 6.07 9.97
C SER A 182 2.03 6.46 8.50
#